data_AF-A0A9D1YHA6-F1
#
_entry.id   AF-A0A9D1YHA6-F1
#
_cell.length_a   1.000
_cell.length_b   1.000
_cell.length_c   1.000
_cell.angle_alpha   90.00
_cell.angle_beta   90.00
_cell.angle_gamma   90.00
#
_symmetry.space_group_name_H-M   'P 1'
#
loop_
_entity.id
_entity.type
_entity.pdbx_description
1 polymer ?
#
loop_
_entity_poly.entity_id
_entity_poly.type
_entity_poly.pdbx_seq_one_letter_code
_entity_poly.pdbx_strand_id
1 'polypeptide(L)'
;MENKKCVGWAGLLLCVLLTMLLGGCQQVDPRSVYTQAQKKTAALSGSEEHIQLTLVLDPEGQSSQYTWDITAKFVQDDKSPQMEIRSENTFPDRSFYSYSLYSGGRFFADDNGEKNQAEMEYSVLVNRLYRIYPTIELSTSQMKGLAVEETSEGLSFSFQVSAGSVKGLADFAMNQIQNFSGYIPTDVSTKTAQGQLLVDKNTYITQIQ
;
A
#
# COMPACT_ATOMS: atom_id res chain seq x y z
N MET A 1 8.84 28.34 -45.72
CA MET A 1 9.09 26.95 -45.32
C MET A 1 8.28 26.69 -44.06
N GLU A 2 7.10 26.12 -44.25
CA GLU A 2 6.35 25.45 -43.18
C GLU A 2 7.09 24.17 -42.80
N ASN A 3 7.11 23.84 -41.50
CA ASN A 3 6.88 22.45 -41.12
C ASN A 3 6.21 22.37 -39.74
N LYS A 4 5.02 21.80 -39.76
CA LYS A 4 4.11 21.52 -38.64
C LYS A 4 4.65 20.35 -37.82
N LYS A 5 4.43 20.38 -36.50
CA LYS A 5 3.93 19.21 -35.77
C LYS A 5 2.78 19.65 -34.86
N CYS A 6 1.60 19.19 -35.25
CA CYS A 6 0.39 19.12 -34.44
C CYS A 6 0.53 18.06 -33.33
N VAL A 7 -0.57 17.96 -32.56
CA VAL A 7 -0.98 16.94 -31.59
C VAL A 7 -0.68 17.36 -30.16
N GLY A 8 -1.66 17.55 -29.29
CA GLY A 8 -3.09 17.31 -29.37
C GLY A 8 -3.71 17.59 -28.01
N TRP A 9 -4.97 17.99 -28.03
CA TRP A 9 -5.77 18.35 -26.87
C TRP A 9 -5.82 17.23 -25.81
N ALA A 10 -5.60 17.58 -24.55
CA ALA A 10 -6.13 16.84 -23.39
C ALA A 10 -6.29 17.74 -22.14
N GLY A 11 -6.49 19.05 -22.36
CA GLY A 11 -7.13 19.92 -21.37
C GLY A 11 -8.64 19.78 -21.52
N LEU A 12 -9.36 19.57 -20.40
CA LEU A 12 -10.82 19.37 -20.31
C LEU A 12 -11.36 18.00 -20.73
N LEU A 13 -11.08 16.95 -19.94
CA LEU A 13 -11.99 15.79 -19.84
C LEU A 13 -12.01 15.13 -18.45
N LEU A 14 -11.57 15.84 -17.40
CA LEU A 14 -11.57 15.31 -16.02
C LEU A 14 -12.69 15.87 -15.12
N CYS A 15 -13.44 16.89 -15.56
CA CYS A 15 -14.50 17.53 -14.75
C CYS A 15 -15.93 17.11 -15.11
N VAL A 16 -16.14 16.26 -16.13
CA VAL A 16 -17.50 15.92 -16.62
C VAL A 16 -18.02 14.57 -16.07
N LEU A 17 -17.18 13.76 -15.41
CA LEU A 17 -17.64 12.51 -14.78
C LEU A 17 -18.26 12.71 -13.39
N LEU A 18 -17.98 13.83 -12.70
CA LEU A 18 -18.56 14.12 -11.38
C LEU A 18 -19.99 14.70 -11.44
N THR A 19 -20.43 15.23 -12.59
CA THR A 19 -21.76 15.84 -12.71
C THR A 19 -22.87 14.86 -13.10
N MET A 20 -22.56 13.60 -13.43
CA MET A 20 -23.59 12.59 -13.74
C MET A 20 -24.13 11.82 -12.52
N LEU A 21 -23.62 12.08 -11.30
CA LEU A 21 -24.00 11.32 -10.10
C LEU A 21 -25.02 12.02 -9.18
N LEU A 22 -25.49 13.22 -9.52
CA LEU A 22 -26.46 13.98 -8.69
C LEU A 22 -27.89 13.97 -9.24
N GLY A 23 -28.22 13.04 -10.14
CA GLY A 23 -29.56 12.87 -10.70
C GLY A 23 -30.03 11.42 -10.64
N GLY A 24 -30.67 11.03 -9.53
CA GLY A 24 -31.35 9.73 -9.37
C GLY A 24 -30.50 8.66 -8.68
N CYS A 25 -31.16 7.79 -7.89
CA CYS A 25 -30.58 6.67 -7.16
C CYS A 25 -29.91 5.62 -8.07
N GLN A 26 -28.84 5.98 -8.78
CA GLN A 26 -27.98 5.03 -9.45
C GLN A 26 -26.92 4.61 -8.44
N GLN A 27 -27.06 3.40 -7.93
CA GLN A 27 -26.08 2.77 -7.06
C GLN A 27 -24.75 2.72 -7.82
N VAL A 28 -23.80 3.57 -7.40
CA VAL A 28 -22.48 3.66 -8.02
C VAL A 28 -21.81 2.30 -7.90
N ASP A 29 -21.36 1.73 -9.03
CA ASP A 29 -20.66 0.44 -9.03
C ASP A 29 -19.36 0.58 -8.23
N PRO A 30 -19.22 -0.08 -7.06
CA PRO A 30 -18.04 0.05 -6.20
C PRO A 30 -16.75 -0.34 -6.91
N ARG A 31 -16.83 -1.26 -7.90
CA ARG A 31 -15.66 -1.69 -8.68
C ARG A 31 -15.13 -0.56 -9.54
N SER A 32 -16.01 0.19 -10.17
CA SER A 32 -15.64 1.31 -11.04
C SER A 32 -14.96 2.44 -10.27
N VAL A 33 -15.45 2.75 -9.07
CA VAL A 33 -14.87 3.77 -8.18
C VAL A 33 -13.49 3.34 -7.71
N TYR A 34 -13.34 2.09 -7.25
CA TYR A 34 -12.05 1.56 -6.84
C TYR A 34 -11.02 1.59 -7.97
N THR A 35 -11.38 1.10 -9.17
CA THR A 35 -10.46 1.11 -10.33
C THR A 35 -10.03 2.52 -10.72
N GLN A 36 -10.94 3.50 -10.63
CA GLN A 36 -10.61 4.90 -10.86
C GLN A 36 -9.66 5.44 -9.79
N ALA A 37 -9.94 5.15 -8.50
CA ALA A 37 -9.11 5.59 -7.39
C ALA A 37 -7.70 5.00 -7.48
N GLN A 38 -7.58 3.70 -7.78
CA GLN A 38 -6.29 3.04 -8.00
C GLN A 38 -5.50 3.71 -9.13
N LYS A 39 -6.14 3.98 -10.28
CA LYS A 39 -5.48 4.66 -11.40
C LYS A 39 -5.03 6.08 -11.03
N LYS A 40 -5.84 6.80 -10.25
CA LYS A 40 -5.55 8.19 -9.86
C LYS A 40 -4.41 8.26 -8.83
N THR A 41 -4.43 7.39 -7.84
CA THR A 41 -3.35 7.24 -6.85
C THR A 41 -2.05 6.81 -7.50
N ALA A 42 -2.08 5.84 -8.43
CA ALA A 42 -0.89 5.38 -9.16
C ALA A 42 -0.26 6.46 -10.07
N ALA A 43 -0.99 7.54 -10.38
CA ALA A 43 -0.49 8.65 -11.19
C ALA A 43 0.10 9.80 -10.35
N LEU A 44 0.13 9.69 -9.02
CA LEU A 44 0.71 10.70 -8.14
C LEU A 44 2.24 10.71 -8.27
N SER A 45 2.83 11.91 -8.35
CA SER A 45 4.28 12.11 -8.27
C SER A 45 4.83 12.02 -6.83
N GLY A 46 3.96 11.76 -5.87
CA GLY A 46 4.35 11.46 -4.49
C GLY A 46 3.15 11.01 -3.66
N SER A 47 3.41 10.15 -2.68
CA SER A 47 2.41 9.62 -1.78
C SER A 47 2.95 9.54 -0.36
N GLU A 48 2.04 9.60 0.61
CA GLU A 48 2.27 9.16 1.98
C GLU A 48 1.26 8.05 2.25
N GLU A 49 1.78 6.87 2.57
CA GLU A 49 1.02 5.65 2.75
C GLU A 49 1.23 5.14 4.16
N HIS A 50 0.14 4.85 4.84
CA HIS A 50 0.14 4.19 6.14
C HIS A 50 -0.38 2.77 5.94
N ILE A 51 0.47 1.79 6.26
CA ILE A 51 0.20 0.37 6.17
C ILE A 51 0.22 -0.21 7.58
N GLN A 52 -0.89 -0.81 8.00
CA GLN A 52 -0.98 -1.54 9.26
C GLN A 52 -1.27 -3.02 8.96
N LEU A 53 -0.31 -3.91 9.24
CA LEU A 53 -0.52 -5.35 9.18
C LEU A 53 -0.64 -5.91 10.60
N THR A 54 -1.63 -6.79 10.81
CA THR A 54 -1.74 -7.60 12.01
C THR A 54 -1.85 -9.07 11.64
N LEU A 55 -0.92 -9.88 12.13
CA LEU A 55 -1.00 -11.34 12.05
C LEU A 55 -1.30 -11.91 13.42
N VAL A 56 -2.37 -12.69 13.51
CA VAL A 56 -2.73 -13.45 14.71
C VAL A 56 -2.47 -14.93 14.43
N LEU A 57 -1.62 -15.53 15.25
CA LEU A 57 -1.34 -16.97 15.25
C LEU A 57 -1.98 -17.58 16.48
N ASP A 58 -2.86 -18.57 16.29
CA ASP A 58 -3.54 -19.28 17.38
C ASP A 58 -3.23 -20.79 17.32
N PRO A 59 -2.01 -21.22 17.69
CA PRO A 59 -1.73 -22.61 17.95
C PRO A 59 -2.34 -23.02 19.30
N GLU A 60 -3.28 -23.97 19.27
CA GLU A 60 -3.79 -24.68 20.46
C GLU A 60 -4.33 -23.75 21.58
N GLY A 61 -4.89 -22.58 21.23
CA GLY A 61 -5.51 -21.65 22.17
C GLY A 61 -4.57 -20.60 22.76
N GLN A 62 -3.30 -20.53 22.32
CA GLN A 62 -2.39 -19.44 22.67
C GLN A 62 -2.28 -18.45 21.51
N SER A 63 -3.12 -17.41 21.54
CA SER A 63 -3.08 -16.33 20.55
C SER A 63 -1.83 -15.46 20.71
N SER A 64 -0.96 -15.48 19.71
CA SER A 64 0.16 -14.55 19.55
C SER A 64 -0.17 -13.53 18.46
N GLN A 65 0.08 -12.25 18.73
CA GLN A 65 -0.18 -11.16 17.79
C GLN A 65 1.14 -10.52 17.37
N TYR A 66 1.28 -10.29 16.06
CA TYR A 66 2.39 -9.60 15.44
C TYR A 66 1.84 -8.41 14.67
N THR A 67 2.38 -7.23 14.90
CA THR A 67 1.94 -6.01 14.22
C THR A 67 3.10 -5.34 13.51
N TRP A 68 2.83 -4.83 12.32
CA TRP A 68 3.71 -3.96 11.57
C TRP A 68 2.94 -2.67 11.28
N ASP A 69 3.40 -1.56 11.86
CA ASP A 69 2.93 -0.22 11.57
C ASP A 69 4.00 0.46 10.71
N ILE A 70 3.67 0.79 9.46
CA ILE A 70 4.61 1.30 8.47
C ILE A 70 4.03 2.59 7.89
N THR A 71 4.79 3.68 7.99
CA THR A 71 4.54 4.91 7.23
C THR A 71 5.61 5.05 6.16
N ALA A 72 5.19 5.13 4.91
CA ALA A 72 6.08 5.29 3.77
C ALA A 72 5.73 6.56 2.99
N LYS A 73 6.72 7.41 2.74
CA LYS A 73 6.59 8.64 1.95
C LYS A 73 7.49 8.52 0.73
N PHE A 74 6.95 8.85 -0.44
CA PHE A 74 7.68 8.80 -1.69
C PHE A 74 7.50 10.10 -2.46
N VAL A 75 8.58 10.54 -3.11
CA VAL A 75 8.56 11.57 -4.13
C VAL A 75 9.15 10.93 -5.39
N GLN A 76 8.30 10.73 -6.38
CA GLN A 76 8.66 10.26 -7.72
C GLN A 76 8.93 11.48 -8.61
N ASP A 77 10.12 12.05 -8.45
CA ASP A 77 10.65 13.09 -9.32
C ASP A 77 11.90 12.56 -10.04
N ASP A 78 11.96 12.72 -11.36
CA ASP A 78 13.06 12.19 -12.18
C ASP A 78 14.43 12.79 -11.83
N LYS A 79 14.46 13.98 -11.22
CA LYS A 79 15.70 14.71 -10.91
C LYS A 79 16.09 14.60 -9.44
N SER A 80 15.11 14.43 -8.56
CA SER A 80 15.30 14.46 -7.10
C SER A 80 14.30 13.52 -6.42
N PRO A 81 14.40 12.21 -6.69
CA PRO A 81 13.55 11.25 -6.02
C PRO A 81 13.89 11.18 -4.53
N GLN A 82 12.87 11.05 -3.70
CA GLN A 82 13.02 10.95 -2.25
C GLN A 82 12.15 9.84 -1.71
N MET A 83 12.61 9.24 -0.62
CA MET A 83 11.85 8.23 0.08
C MET A 83 12.13 8.32 1.57
N GLU A 84 11.10 8.19 2.38
CA GLU A 84 11.21 8.04 3.82
C GLU A 84 10.32 6.87 4.25
N ILE A 85 10.86 5.91 5.00
CA ILE A 85 10.09 4.80 5.56
C ILE A 85 10.34 4.78 7.06
N ARG A 86 9.27 4.76 7.83
CA ARG A 86 9.26 4.57 9.28
C ARG A 86 8.46 3.31 9.57
N SER A 87 8.98 2.46 10.44
CA SER A 87 8.26 1.27 10.86
C SER A 87 8.42 1.00 12.34
N GLU A 88 7.29 0.73 12.99
CA GLU A 88 7.20 0.25 14.36
C GLU A 88 6.57 -1.13 14.34
N ASN A 89 7.36 -2.13 14.72
CA ASN A 89 6.95 -3.53 14.70
C ASN A 89 6.84 -4.05 16.12
N THR A 90 5.74 -4.70 16.47
CA THR A 90 5.52 -5.30 17.79
C THR A 90 5.29 -6.79 17.66
N PHE A 91 6.17 -7.55 18.30
CA PHE A 91 6.16 -9.00 18.37
C PHE A 91 5.84 -9.38 19.83
N PRO A 92 5.42 -10.62 20.13
CA PRO A 92 5.01 -11.00 21.48
C PRO A 92 6.04 -10.73 22.58
N ASP A 93 7.34 -10.82 22.27
CA ASP A 93 8.44 -10.70 23.23
C ASP A 93 9.23 -9.39 23.12
N ARG A 94 9.00 -8.55 22.10
CA ARG A 94 9.77 -7.33 21.83
C ARG A 94 9.15 -6.44 20.77
N SER A 95 9.65 -5.20 20.71
CA SER A 95 9.35 -4.25 19.64
C SER A 95 10.62 -3.79 18.95
N PHE A 96 10.50 -3.42 17.68
CA PHE A 96 11.59 -2.93 16.86
C PHE A 96 11.16 -1.66 16.13
N TYR A 97 12.09 -0.72 16.03
CA TYR A 97 11.95 0.47 15.22
C TYR A 97 12.91 0.39 14.05
N SER A 98 12.43 0.74 12.86
CA SER A 98 13.30 1.02 11.72
C SER A 98 12.95 2.35 11.07
N TYR A 99 13.99 3.03 10.61
CA TYR A 99 13.90 4.25 9.83
C TYR A 99 14.81 4.14 8.62
N SER A 100 14.29 4.55 7.47
CA SER A 100 15.05 4.60 6.23
C SER A 100 14.78 5.91 5.50
N LEU A 101 15.83 6.54 4.98
CA LEU A 101 15.76 7.77 4.22
C LEU A 101 16.60 7.65 2.95
N TYR A 102 16.02 8.04 1.83
CA TYR A 102 16.72 8.26 0.58
C TYR A 102 16.59 9.71 0.16
N SER A 103 17.73 10.36 -0.06
CA SER A 103 17.77 11.71 -0.62
C SER A 103 19.13 11.99 -1.25
N GLY A 104 19.12 12.66 -2.41
CA GLY A 104 20.33 13.14 -3.07
C GLY A 104 21.35 12.05 -3.40
N GLY A 105 20.91 10.86 -3.83
CA GLY A 105 21.81 9.76 -4.18
C GLY A 105 22.32 8.92 -3.01
N ARG A 106 21.83 9.18 -1.79
CA ARG A 106 22.27 8.49 -0.57
C ARG A 106 21.11 7.85 0.15
N PHE A 107 21.33 6.60 0.58
CA PHE A 107 20.44 5.85 1.45
C PHE A 107 21.00 5.82 2.87
N PHE A 108 20.14 6.07 3.84
CA PHE A 108 20.39 5.95 5.27
C PHE A 108 19.38 4.97 5.86
N ALA A 109 19.84 4.11 6.76
CA ALA A 109 18.99 3.24 7.57
C ALA A 109 19.42 3.30 9.04
N ASP A 110 18.45 3.32 9.95
CA ASP A 110 18.60 3.15 11.38
C ASP A 110 17.66 2.03 11.82
N ASP A 111 18.23 0.87 12.12
CA ASP A 111 17.50 -0.30 12.57
C ASP A 111 17.82 -0.50 14.05
N ASN A 112 16.91 -0.04 14.91
CA ASN A 112 17.03 -0.13 16.37
C ASN A 112 18.36 0.43 16.93
N GLY A 113 18.83 1.56 16.38
CA GLY A 113 20.07 2.23 16.78
C GLY A 113 21.30 1.82 15.97
N GLU A 114 21.22 0.76 15.16
CA GLU A 114 22.27 0.39 14.23
C GLU A 114 22.15 1.21 12.94
N LYS A 115 23.12 2.10 12.72
CA LYS A 115 23.07 3.10 11.65
C LYS A 115 23.96 2.70 10.48
N ASN A 116 23.38 2.65 9.30
CA ASN A 116 24.05 2.34 8.04
C ASN A 116 23.79 3.45 7.02
N GLN A 117 24.80 3.76 6.21
CA GLN A 117 24.64 4.67 5.08
C GLN A 117 25.42 4.18 3.87
N ALA A 118 24.86 4.41 2.68
CA ALA A 118 25.51 4.07 1.42
C ALA A 118 25.08 5.03 0.31
N GLU A 119 25.99 5.32 -0.61
CA GLU A 119 25.61 5.88 -1.90
C GLU A 119 24.88 4.81 -2.72
N MET A 120 23.73 5.18 -3.29
CA MET A 120 22.86 4.25 -3.98
C MET A 120 22.05 4.98 -5.05
N GLU A 121 21.99 4.42 -6.24
CA GLU A 121 21.06 4.87 -7.27
C GLU A 121 19.62 4.57 -6.86
N TYR A 122 18.69 5.51 -7.09
CA TYR A 122 17.29 5.36 -6.68
C TYR A 122 16.65 4.11 -7.30
N SER A 123 16.98 3.82 -8.57
CA SER A 123 16.52 2.62 -9.26
C SER A 123 16.99 1.33 -8.60
N VAL A 124 18.19 1.32 -8.00
CA VAL A 124 18.71 0.17 -7.24
C VAL A 124 17.96 0.01 -5.93
N LEU A 125 17.67 1.11 -5.23
CA LEU A 125 16.87 1.11 -4.00
C LEU A 125 15.47 0.55 -4.26
N VAL A 126 14.75 1.10 -5.24
CA VAL A 126 13.39 0.68 -5.60
C VAL A 126 13.36 -0.82 -5.96
N ASN A 127 14.35 -1.29 -6.73
CA ASN A 127 14.47 -2.72 -7.04
C ASN A 127 14.71 -3.60 -5.81
N ARG A 128 15.39 -3.10 -4.77
CA ARG A 128 15.55 -3.82 -3.50
C ARG A 128 14.25 -3.83 -2.73
N LEU A 129 13.53 -2.72 -2.67
CA LEU A 129 12.26 -2.62 -1.97
C LEU A 129 11.21 -3.55 -2.56
N TYR A 130 11.06 -3.61 -3.89
CA TYR A 130 10.12 -4.55 -4.52
C TYR A 130 10.42 -6.03 -4.24
N ARG A 131 11.65 -6.37 -3.85
CA ARG A 131 12.00 -7.74 -3.44
C ARG A 131 11.68 -8.02 -1.98
N ILE A 132 11.65 -6.98 -1.16
CA ILE A 132 11.50 -7.08 0.29
C ILE A 132 10.05 -6.85 0.70
N TYR A 133 9.41 -5.81 0.18
CA TYR A 133 8.05 -5.43 0.48
C TYR A 133 7.11 -5.91 -0.63
N PRO A 134 6.08 -6.71 -0.30
CA PRO A 134 5.09 -7.12 -1.28
C PRO A 134 4.26 -5.91 -1.73
N THR A 135 4.08 -5.74 -3.03
CA THR A 135 3.15 -4.75 -3.57
C THR A 135 1.72 -5.19 -3.26
N ILE A 136 0.92 -4.33 -2.60
CA ILE A 136 -0.49 -4.59 -2.34
C ILE A 136 -1.31 -4.01 -3.50
N GLU A 137 -1.20 -4.64 -4.67
CA GLU A 137 -2.08 -4.35 -5.81
C GLU A 137 -3.17 -5.42 -5.90
N LEU A 138 -4.37 -5.08 -5.43
CA LEU A 138 -5.53 -5.95 -5.53
C LEU A 138 -6.38 -5.53 -6.73
N SER A 139 -6.56 -6.42 -7.69
CA SER A 139 -7.54 -6.18 -8.76
C SER A 139 -8.97 -6.38 -8.22
N THR A 140 -9.93 -5.65 -8.80
CA THR A 140 -11.35 -5.80 -8.40
C THR A 140 -11.85 -7.23 -8.56
N SER A 141 -11.35 -8.00 -9.54
CA SER A 141 -11.75 -9.40 -9.74
C SER A 141 -11.36 -10.32 -8.58
N GLN A 142 -10.35 -9.94 -7.78
CA GLN A 142 -9.94 -10.65 -6.57
C GLN A 142 -10.79 -10.26 -5.35
N MET A 143 -11.45 -9.10 -5.38
CA MET A 143 -12.30 -8.58 -4.30
C MET A 143 -13.71 -9.17 -4.37
N LYS A 144 -13.99 -10.12 -3.47
CA LYS A 144 -15.31 -10.71 -3.24
C LYS A 144 -16.07 -9.94 -2.18
N GLY A 145 -17.39 -9.86 -2.34
CA GLY A 145 -18.25 -9.16 -1.37
C GLY A 145 -17.92 -7.67 -1.22
N LEU A 146 -17.39 -7.04 -2.28
CA LEU A 146 -17.04 -5.61 -2.28
C LEU A 146 -18.28 -4.77 -1.96
N ALA A 147 -18.32 -4.22 -0.75
CA ALA A 147 -19.35 -3.30 -0.28
C ALA A 147 -18.75 -1.90 -0.13
N VAL A 148 -19.58 -0.87 -0.27
CA VAL A 148 -19.18 0.53 -0.11
C VAL A 148 -20.14 1.23 0.85
N GLU A 149 -19.59 2.06 1.72
CA GLU A 149 -20.32 2.93 2.64
C GLU A 149 -19.77 4.35 2.53
N GLU A 150 -20.66 5.34 2.54
CA GLU A 150 -20.27 6.74 2.60
C GLU A 150 -19.98 7.13 4.06
N THR A 151 -18.81 7.74 4.28
CA THR A 151 -18.36 8.22 5.59
C THR A 151 -18.11 9.73 5.54
N SER A 152 -17.84 10.34 6.69
CA SER A 152 -17.44 11.76 6.73
C SER A 152 -16.16 12.07 5.95
N GLU A 153 -15.30 11.05 5.80
CA GLU A 153 -13.97 11.11 5.20
C GLU A 153 -13.96 10.75 3.71
N GLY A 154 -15.00 10.07 3.21
CA GLY A 154 -15.12 9.68 1.81
C GLY A 154 -15.94 8.40 1.63
N LEU A 155 -15.42 7.45 0.86
CA LEU A 155 -16.04 6.16 0.62
C LEU A 155 -15.18 5.05 1.25
N SER A 156 -15.75 4.33 2.21
CA SER A 156 -15.13 3.16 2.81
C SER A 156 -15.58 1.91 2.06
N PHE A 157 -14.63 1.08 1.62
CA PHE A 157 -14.92 -0.20 0.99
C PHE A 157 -14.47 -1.33 1.90
N SER A 158 -15.28 -2.39 1.97
CA SER A 158 -14.92 -3.64 2.63
C SER A 158 -14.99 -4.79 1.62
N PHE A 159 -14.04 -5.71 1.71
CA PHE A 159 -13.95 -6.83 0.77
C PHE A 159 -13.28 -8.05 1.40
N GLN A 160 -13.46 -9.20 0.76
CA GLN A 160 -12.74 -10.43 1.04
C GLN A 160 -11.88 -10.82 -0.16
N VAL A 161 -10.70 -11.34 0.10
CA VAL A 161 -9.82 -11.91 -0.92
C VAL A 161 -9.45 -13.35 -0.58
N SER A 162 -9.15 -14.13 -1.61
CA SER A 162 -8.66 -15.50 -1.43
C SER A 162 -7.26 -15.49 -0.83
N ALA A 163 -6.90 -16.57 -0.12
CA ALA A 163 -5.53 -16.79 0.37
C ALA A 163 -4.46 -16.58 -0.70
N GLY A 164 -4.70 -17.05 -1.93
CA GLY A 164 -3.75 -16.88 -3.04
C GLY A 164 -3.48 -15.41 -3.39
N SER A 165 -4.45 -14.51 -3.16
CA SER A 165 -4.31 -13.08 -3.47
C SER A 165 -3.50 -12.32 -2.43
N VAL A 166 -3.37 -12.86 -1.22
CA VAL A 166 -2.59 -12.26 -0.10
C VAL A 166 -1.38 -13.10 0.28
N LYS A 167 -1.05 -14.13 -0.51
CA LYS A 167 0.06 -15.04 -0.21
C LYS A 167 1.38 -14.27 -0.04
N GLY A 168 1.64 -13.26 -0.88
CA GLY A 168 2.85 -12.45 -0.77
C GLY A 168 2.96 -11.69 0.56
N LEU A 169 1.84 -11.19 1.09
CA LEU A 169 1.78 -10.54 2.41
C LEU A 169 1.99 -11.54 3.54
N ALA A 170 1.36 -12.72 3.44
CA ALA A 170 1.56 -13.80 4.40
C ALA A 170 3.01 -14.30 4.41
N ASP A 171 3.61 -14.53 3.24
CA ASP A 171 5.01 -14.94 3.09
C ASP A 171 5.96 -13.86 3.65
N PHE A 172 5.68 -12.58 3.39
CA PHE A 172 6.43 -11.46 3.96
C PHE A 172 6.38 -11.49 5.49
N ALA A 173 5.18 -11.53 6.08
CA ALA A 173 5.00 -11.56 7.53
C ALA A 173 5.72 -12.77 8.15
N MET A 174 5.64 -13.94 7.53
CA MET A 174 6.32 -15.15 7.98
C MET A 174 7.84 -15.02 7.89
N ASN A 175 8.39 -14.44 6.82
CA ASN A 175 9.82 -14.17 6.71
C ASN A 175 10.30 -13.19 7.78
N GLN A 176 9.52 -12.15 8.10
CA GLN A 176 9.84 -11.23 9.19
C GLN A 176 9.85 -11.97 10.54
N ILE A 177 8.85 -12.83 10.80
CA ILE A 177 8.82 -13.67 11.99
C ILE A 177 10.05 -14.58 12.05
N GLN A 178 10.43 -15.25 10.96
CA GLN A 178 11.62 -16.11 10.93
C GLN A 178 12.92 -15.37 11.25
N ASN A 179 13.06 -14.13 10.78
CA ASN A 179 14.27 -13.35 11.01
C ASN A 179 14.37 -12.81 12.45
N PHE A 180 13.23 -12.58 13.11
CA PHE A 180 13.19 -11.84 14.37
C PHE A 180 12.59 -12.61 15.55
N SER A 181 12.01 -13.80 15.35
CA SER A 181 11.43 -14.67 16.37
C SER A 181 12.14 -16.03 16.41
N GLY A 182 12.40 -16.54 17.61
CA GLY A 182 12.89 -17.92 17.80
C GLY A 182 11.82 -18.99 17.63
N TYR A 183 10.54 -18.58 17.57
CA TYR A 183 9.41 -19.44 17.26
C TYR A 183 9.00 -19.25 15.80
N ILE A 184 9.13 -20.32 15.01
CA ILE A 184 8.75 -20.36 13.60
C ILE A 184 7.61 -21.37 13.46
N PRO A 185 6.38 -20.92 13.22
CA PRO A 185 5.29 -21.83 12.90
C PRO A 185 5.52 -22.42 11.51
N THR A 186 5.57 -23.75 11.41
CA THR A 186 5.89 -24.48 10.17
C THR A 186 4.68 -24.71 9.26
N ASP A 187 3.46 -24.62 9.79
CA ASP A 187 2.21 -24.98 9.10
C ASP A 187 1.18 -23.85 9.13
N VAL A 188 1.55 -22.67 8.63
CA VAL A 188 0.61 -21.55 8.47
C VAL A 188 -0.12 -21.67 7.13
N SER A 189 -1.45 -21.75 7.17
CA SER A 189 -2.28 -21.66 5.97
C SER A 189 -3.26 -20.49 6.09
N THR A 190 -3.17 -19.55 5.15
CA THR A 190 -4.19 -18.51 5.00
C THR A 190 -5.40 -19.12 4.30
N LYS A 191 -6.62 -18.84 4.77
CA LYS A 191 -7.86 -19.28 4.11
C LYS A 191 -8.49 -18.14 3.31
N THR A 192 -8.77 -17.04 3.99
CA THR A 192 -9.35 -15.81 3.43
C THR A 192 -8.76 -14.64 4.18
N ALA A 193 -8.60 -13.50 3.52
CA ALA A 193 -8.31 -12.23 4.18
C ALA A 193 -9.47 -11.27 3.95
N GLN A 194 -9.71 -10.43 4.95
CA GLN A 194 -10.62 -9.29 4.87
C GLN A 194 -9.77 -8.04 4.72
N GLY A 195 -10.25 -7.09 3.94
CA GLY A 195 -9.60 -5.80 3.80
C GLY A 195 -10.60 -4.66 3.84
N GLN A 196 -10.12 -3.51 4.29
CA GLN A 196 -10.81 -2.23 4.20
C GLN A 196 -9.96 -1.23 3.44
N LEU A 197 -10.60 -0.37 2.66
CA LEU A 197 -9.91 0.74 2.00
C LEU A 197 -10.74 2.02 2.10
N LEU A 198 -10.05 3.16 2.23
CA LEU A 198 -10.69 4.48 2.22
C LEU A 198 -10.33 5.20 0.93
N VAL A 199 -11.34 5.71 0.25
CA VAL A 199 -11.21 6.64 -0.88
C VAL A 199 -11.70 8.01 -0.46
N ASP A 200 -10.85 9.04 -0.56
CA ASP A 200 -11.24 10.40 -0.19
C ASP A 200 -12.24 11.01 -1.19
N LYS A 201 -12.76 12.20 -0.86
CA LYS A 201 -13.69 12.95 -1.73
C LYS A 201 -13.08 13.34 -3.09
N ASN A 202 -11.76 13.32 -3.20
CA ASN A 202 -11.03 13.55 -4.44
C ASN A 202 -10.69 12.24 -5.14
N THR A 203 -11.31 11.12 -4.79
CA THR A 203 -11.12 9.81 -5.42
C THR A 203 -9.67 9.30 -5.38
N TYR A 204 -8.94 9.54 -4.30
CA TYR A 204 -7.65 8.92 -4.02
C TYR A 204 -7.79 7.86 -2.93
N ILE A 205 -7.10 6.74 -3.09
CA ILE A 205 -6.91 5.78 -2.00
C ILE A 205 -6.00 6.42 -0.96
N THR A 206 -6.48 6.55 0.27
CA THR A 206 -5.75 7.17 1.39
C THR A 206 -5.41 6.20 2.52
N GLN A 207 -6.06 5.04 2.56
CA GLN A 207 -5.81 4.01 3.57
C GLN A 207 -6.16 2.61 3.05
N ILE A 208 -5.37 1.61 3.45
CA ILE A 208 -5.62 0.18 3.25
C ILE A 208 -5.33 -0.54 4.58
N GLN A 209 -6.24 -1.41 5.03
CA GLN A 209 -6.13 -2.22 6.25
C GLN A 209 -6.53 -3.67 5.96
#